data_AF-A0A926R8B3-F1
#
_entry.id   AF-A0A926R8B3-F1
#
_cell.length_a   1.000
_cell.length_b   1.000
_cell.length_c   1.000
_cell.angle_alpha   90.00
_cell.angle_beta   90.00
_cell.angle_gamma   90.00
#
_symmetry.space_group_name_H-M   'P 1'
#
loop_
_entity.id
_entity.type
_entity.pdbx_description
1 polymer ?
#
loop_
_entity_poly.entity_id
_entity_poly.type
_entity_poly.pdbx_seq_one_letter_code
_entity_poly.pdbx_strand_id
1 'polypeptide(L)'
;MKKLILTIIGILFLTSLVKADLNTSLKKYLDEKDLEEGFTQIYLLKRCSAVYAYASGIVLKSDAVSSKNFIEISNNLLFKAVELKVIEEEKKLEEAQEEAEKNRKELFSNYLADGKKNWEKNKSHFKGSYIAEDMVICSKLTEDN
;
A
#
# COMPACT_ATOMS: atom_id res chain seq x y z
N MET A 1 52.03 30.78 -5.35
CA MET A 1 51.70 29.56 -6.12
C MET A 1 50.70 28.75 -5.28
N LYS A 2 49.42 29.14 -5.19
CA LYS A 2 48.34 28.81 -6.12
C LYS A 2 48.48 27.38 -6.67
N LYS A 3 47.70 26.45 -6.10
CA LYS A 3 47.12 25.21 -6.65
C LYS A 3 47.23 24.05 -5.65
N LEU A 4 46.33 24.03 -4.67
CA LEU A 4 45.86 22.79 -4.02
C LEU A 4 44.49 22.99 -3.34
N ILE A 5 43.70 23.94 -3.86
CA ILE A 5 42.28 24.06 -3.60
C ILE A 5 41.62 23.50 -4.86
N LEU A 6 41.16 22.25 -4.86
CA LEU A 6 40.07 21.69 -5.70
C LEU A 6 40.09 20.14 -5.76
N THR A 7 39.97 19.45 -4.62
CA THR A 7 39.62 18.00 -4.65
C THR A 7 39.01 17.46 -3.36
N ILE A 8 38.08 18.18 -2.73
CA ILE A 8 37.17 17.60 -1.69
C ILE A 8 35.75 18.19 -1.88
N ILE A 9 35.24 18.14 -3.11
CA ILE A 9 33.82 18.38 -3.41
C ILE A 9 33.40 17.25 -4.33
N GLY A 10 32.81 16.20 -3.76
CA GLY A 10 32.35 15.06 -4.55
C GLY A 10 32.35 13.74 -3.80
N ILE A 11 31.99 13.74 -2.52
CA ILE A 11 31.78 12.49 -1.77
C ILE A 11 30.47 12.62 -0.99
N LEU A 12 29.51 11.80 -1.40
CA LEU A 12 28.29 11.40 -0.67
C LEU A 12 27.24 12.49 -0.38
N PHE A 13 26.51 12.90 -1.41
CA PHE A 13 25.05 13.08 -1.30
C PHE A 13 24.37 12.48 -2.53
N LEU A 14 24.71 11.24 -2.84
CA LEU A 14 23.77 10.33 -3.50
C LEU A 14 22.93 9.73 -2.37
N THR A 15 21.99 10.51 -1.84
CA THR A 15 20.79 9.87 -1.32
C THR A 15 20.14 9.25 -2.53
N SER A 16 20.47 7.99 -2.81
CA SER A 16 19.53 7.14 -3.50
C SER A 16 18.25 7.28 -2.69
N LEU A 17 17.29 8.04 -3.19
CA LEU A 17 15.89 7.81 -2.88
C LEU A 17 15.70 6.35 -3.27
N VAL A 18 15.95 5.45 -2.32
CA VAL A 18 15.51 4.08 -2.41
C VAL A 18 14.01 4.26 -2.49
N LYS A 19 13.49 4.30 -3.72
CA LYS A 19 12.11 3.95 -3.97
C LYS A 19 12.04 2.54 -3.43
N ALA A 20 11.58 2.41 -2.18
CA ALA A 20 11.20 1.14 -1.63
C ALA A 20 10.42 0.46 -2.74
N ASP A 21 10.86 -0.72 -3.15
CA ASP A 21 10.25 -1.43 -4.26
C ASP A 21 8.81 -1.74 -3.85
N LEU A 22 7.89 -0.82 -4.17
CA LEU A 22 6.47 -0.86 -3.80
C LEU A 22 5.76 -2.06 -4.47
N ASN A 23 6.48 -2.78 -5.35
CA ASN A 23 6.13 -4.04 -5.97
C ASN A 23 6.44 -5.26 -5.09
N THR A 24 7.03 -5.07 -3.91
CA THR A 24 7.17 -6.14 -2.92
C THR A 24 5.78 -6.58 -2.49
N SER A 25 5.48 -7.88 -2.55
CA SER A 25 4.20 -8.41 -2.08
C SER A 25 4.04 -8.11 -0.59
N LEU A 26 2.80 -7.92 -0.14
CA LEU A 26 2.51 -7.73 1.28
C LEU A 26 3.06 -8.89 2.11
N LYS A 27 3.02 -10.11 1.57
CA LYS A 27 3.61 -11.29 2.20
C LYS A 27 5.08 -11.06 2.55
N LYS A 28 5.91 -10.68 1.56
CA LYS A 28 7.34 -10.48 1.78
C LYS A 28 7.62 -9.35 2.78
N TYR A 29 6.81 -8.29 2.77
CA TYR A 29 6.91 -7.24 3.78
C TYR A 29 6.64 -7.79 5.20
N LEU A 30 5.58 -8.59 5.38
CA LEU A 30 5.20 -9.13 6.69
C LEU A 30 6.14 -10.23 7.18
N ASP A 31 6.74 -11.03 6.28
CA ASP A 31 7.71 -12.08 6.65
C ASP A 31 8.96 -11.50 7.34
N GLU A 32 9.26 -10.21 7.13
CA GLU A 32 10.43 -9.50 7.69
C GLU A 32 10.07 -8.57 8.86
N LYS A 33 8.80 -8.55 9.31
CA LYS A 33 8.28 -7.59 10.28
C LYS A 33 7.51 -8.25 11.42
N ASP A 34 7.56 -7.63 12.59
CA ASP A 34 6.73 -8.02 13.72
C ASP A 34 5.30 -7.50 13.52
N LEU A 35 4.31 -8.40 13.58
CA LEU A 35 2.89 -8.09 13.42
C LEU A 35 2.31 -7.39 14.65
N GLU A 36 2.96 -7.47 15.80
CA GLU A 36 2.56 -6.75 17.02
C GLU A 36 2.98 -5.27 16.99
N GLU A 37 3.91 -4.89 16.10
CA GLU A 37 4.31 -3.49 15.94
C GLU A 37 3.20 -2.66 15.26
N GLY A 38 2.79 -1.57 15.91
CA GLY A 38 1.75 -0.67 15.40
C GLY A 38 2.03 -0.15 14.00
N PHE A 39 3.28 0.18 13.66
CA PHE A 39 3.66 0.60 12.31
C PHE A 39 3.44 -0.49 11.25
N THR A 40 3.72 -1.76 11.58
CA THR A 40 3.46 -2.90 10.69
C THR A 40 1.96 -3.08 10.48
N GLN A 41 1.17 -2.97 11.54
CA GLN A 41 -0.30 -3.05 11.46
C GLN A 41 -0.89 -1.90 10.64
N ILE A 42 -0.42 -0.66 10.84
CA ILE A 42 -0.82 0.50 10.03
C ILE A 42 -0.51 0.25 8.54
N TYR A 43 0.68 -0.28 8.21
CA TYR A 43 1.04 -0.58 6.83
C TYR A 43 0.13 -1.67 6.23
N LEU A 44 -0.11 -2.75 6.97
CA LEU A 44 -1.02 -3.83 6.58
C LEU A 44 -2.43 -3.28 6.27
N LEU A 45 -3.02 -2.51 7.19
CA LEU A 45 -4.34 -1.92 7.02
C LEU A 45 -4.40 -0.97 5.81
N LYS A 46 -3.38 -0.11 5.62
CA LYS A 46 -3.28 0.77 4.45
C LYS A 46 -3.21 -0.02 3.14
N ARG A 47 -2.38 -1.08 3.10
CA ARG A 47 -2.20 -1.95 1.92
C ARG A 47 -3.50 -2.69 1.58
N CYS A 48 -4.19 -3.20 2.59
CA CYS A 48 -5.47 -3.90 2.43
C CYS A 48 -6.60 -2.95 2.03
N SER A 49 -6.66 -1.75 2.61
CA SER A 49 -7.60 -0.73 2.15
C SER A 49 -7.43 -0.45 0.66
N ALA A 50 -6.20 -0.28 0.18
CA ALA A 50 -5.93 0.01 -1.22
C ALA A 50 -6.28 -1.16 -2.16
N VAL A 51 -5.98 -2.42 -1.78
CA VAL A 51 -6.28 -3.57 -2.65
C VAL A 51 -7.78 -3.82 -2.79
N TYR A 52 -8.56 -3.60 -1.73
CA TYR A 52 -10.02 -3.67 -1.80
C TYR A 52 -10.63 -2.52 -2.60
N ALA A 53 -10.10 -1.30 -2.50
CA ALA A 53 -10.51 -0.19 -3.37
C ALA A 53 -10.25 -0.52 -4.84
N TYR A 54 -9.08 -1.11 -5.14
CA TYR A 54 -8.75 -1.60 -6.46
C TYR A 54 -9.71 -2.68 -6.94
N ALA A 55 -9.97 -3.70 -6.11
CA ALA A 55 -10.90 -4.78 -6.42
C ALA A 55 -12.31 -4.25 -6.72
N SER A 56 -12.81 -3.31 -5.92
CA SER A 56 -14.07 -2.60 -6.18
C SER A 56 -14.08 -1.98 -7.57
N GLY A 57 -13.05 -1.21 -7.92
CA GLY A 57 -12.97 -0.54 -9.22
C GLY A 57 -12.97 -1.51 -10.41
N ILE A 58 -12.33 -2.67 -10.26
CA ILE A 58 -12.31 -3.71 -11.31
C ILE A 58 -13.68 -4.34 -11.51
N VAL A 59 -14.40 -4.68 -10.43
CA VAL A 59 -15.67 -5.42 -10.53
C VAL A 59 -16.90 -4.53 -10.72
N LEU A 60 -16.79 -3.21 -10.53
CA LEU A 60 -17.92 -2.27 -10.56
C LEU A 60 -18.88 -2.45 -11.75
N LYS A 61 -18.36 -2.68 -12.96
CA LYS A 61 -19.20 -2.83 -14.16
C LYS A 61 -19.87 -4.19 -14.27
N SER A 62 -19.26 -5.24 -13.73
CA SER A 62 -19.75 -6.63 -13.84
C SER A 62 -20.56 -7.07 -12.62
N ASP A 63 -20.26 -6.51 -11.45
CA ASP A 63 -20.88 -6.86 -10.18
C ASP A 63 -20.82 -5.65 -9.22
N ALA A 64 -21.88 -4.83 -9.29
CA ALA A 64 -22.00 -3.64 -8.46
C ALA A 64 -22.20 -3.96 -6.96
N VAL A 65 -22.75 -5.13 -6.62
CA VAL A 65 -22.96 -5.55 -5.23
C VAL A 65 -21.62 -5.86 -4.59
N SER A 66 -20.81 -6.71 -5.22
CA SER A 66 -19.46 -7.01 -4.74
C SER A 66 -18.57 -5.77 -4.72
N SER A 67 -18.70 -4.88 -5.72
CA SER A 67 -18.00 -3.60 -5.74
C SER A 67 -18.32 -2.76 -4.50
N LYS A 68 -19.60 -2.63 -4.16
CA LYS A 68 -20.03 -1.89 -2.98
C LYS A 68 -19.45 -2.49 -1.69
N ASN A 69 -19.51 -3.82 -1.55
CA ASN A 69 -18.95 -4.51 -0.39
C ASN A 69 -17.44 -4.27 -0.26
N PHE A 70 -16.69 -4.34 -1.37
CA PHE A 70 -15.25 -4.11 -1.36
C PHE A 70 -14.87 -2.67 -1.00
N ILE A 71 -15.61 -1.66 -1.48
CA ILE A 71 -15.29 -0.27 -1.11
C ILE A 71 -15.66 0.03 0.35
N GLU A 72 -16.70 -0.61 0.90
CA GLU A 72 -17.04 -0.53 2.32
C GLU A 72 -15.93 -1.13 3.19
N ILE A 73 -15.45 -2.35 2.86
CA ILE A 73 -14.29 -2.97 3.51
C ILE A 73 -13.06 -2.05 3.42
N SER A 74 -12.79 -1.52 2.23
CA SER A 74 -11.66 -0.60 2.01
C SER A 74 -11.70 0.61 2.94
N ASN A 75 -12.87 1.23 3.09
CA ASN A 75 -13.04 2.41 3.93
C ASN A 75 -12.91 2.08 5.42
N ASN A 76 -13.46 0.94 5.86
CA ASN A 76 -13.33 0.49 7.26
C ASN A 76 -11.87 0.22 7.63
N LEU A 77 -11.11 -0.42 6.75
CA LEU A 77 -9.67 -0.67 6.95
C LEU A 77 -8.87 0.64 6.95
N LEU A 78 -9.22 1.59 6.09
CA LEU A 78 -8.59 2.92 6.08
C LEU A 78 -8.82 3.65 7.41
N PHE A 79 -10.06 3.61 7.90
CA PHE A 79 -10.43 4.23 9.16
C PHE A 79 -9.64 3.63 10.34
N LYS A 80 -9.58 2.30 10.44
CA LYS A 80 -8.75 1.62 11.44
C LYS A 80 -7.27 2.00 11.34
N ALA A 81 -6.73 2.15 10.13
CA ALA A 81 -5.35 2.58 9.93
C ALA A 81 -5.12 4.01 10.43
N VAL A 82 -6.10 4.90 10.25
CA VAL A 82 -6.06 6.29 10.74
C VAL A 82 -6.12 6.31 12.26
N GLU A 83 -7.04 5.58 12.88
CA GLU A 83 -7.17 5.48 14.33
C GLU A 83 -5.87 4.99 14.98
N LEU A 84 -5.33 3.88 14.47
CA LEU A 84 -4.08 3.32 14.99
C LEU A 84 -2.91 4.29 14.81
N LYS A 85 -2.85 4.99 13.67
CA LYS A 85 -1.81 5.99 13.43
C LYS A 85 -1.90 7.19 14.37
N VAL A 86 -3.09 7.66 14.72
CA VAL A 86 -3.29 8.72 15.71
C VAL A 86 -2.74 8.30 17.07
N ILE A 87 -2.94 7.03 17.45
CA ILE A 87 -2.45 6.47 18.72
C ILE A 87 -0.93 6.28 18.70
N GLU A 88 -0.39 5.59 17.69
CA GLU A 88 1.02 5.21 17.62
C GLU A 88 1.96 6.38 17.32
N GLU A 89 1.51 7.38 16.55
CA GLU A 89 2.33 8.53 16.15
C GLU A 89 1.94 9.84 16.85
N GLU A 90 0.99 9.82 17.79
CA GLU A 90 0.43 11.00 18.47
C GLU A 90 0.02 12.13 17.50
N LYS A 91 -0.41 11.76 16.28
CA LYS A 91 -0.79 12.69 15.22
C LYS A 91 -2.21 13.21 15.40
N LYS A 92 -2.47 14.41 14.89
CA LYS A 92 -3.84 14.91 14.75
C LYS A 92 -4.62 14.03 13.77
N LEU A 93 -5.92 13.86 14.04
CA LEU A 93 -6.81 13.04 13.22
C LEU A 93 -6.81 13.51 11.75
N GLU A 94 -6.86 14.82 11.52
CA GLU A 94 -6.90 15.40 10.18
C GLU A 94 -5.62 15.08 9.38
N GLU A 95 -4.45 15.21 10.02
CA GLU A 95 -3.16 14.91 9.40
C GLU A 95 -3.01 13.41 9.09
N ALA A 96 -3.44 12.55 10.02
CA ALA A 96 -3.43 11.11 9.85
C ALA A 96 -4.36 10.67 8.70
N GLN A 97 -5.54 11.29 8.60
CA GLN A 97 -6.51 11.03 7.53
C GLN A 97 -5.97 11.47 6.17
N GLU A 98 -5.44 12.69 6.04
CA GLU A 98 -4.87 13.20 4.79
C GLU A 98 -3.74 12.28 4.29
N GLU A 99 -2.84 11.88 5.19
CA GLU A 99 -1.74 10.98 4.86
C GLU A 99 -2.26 9.59 4.43
N ALA A 100 -3.26 9.06 5.11
CA ALA A 100 -3.84 7.76 4.79
C ALA A 100 -4.54 7.77 3.42
N GLU A 101 -5.31 8.82 3.11
CA GLU A 101 -5.97 8.98 1.80
C GLU A 101 -4.95 9.12 0.66
N LYS A 102 -3.89 9.90 0.87
CA LYS A 102 -2.78 10.04 -0.09
C LYS A 102 -2.09 8.69 -0.34
N ASN A 103 -1.71 7.99 0.73
CA ASN A 103 -1.07 6.68 0.64
C ASN A 103 -1.97 5.67 -0.11
N ARG A 104 -3.28 5.64 0.20
CA ARG A 104 -4.23 4.77 -0.48
C ARG A 104 -4.30 5.07 -1.97
N LYS A 105 -4.29 6.35 -2.37
CA LYS A 105 -4.30 6.76 -3.78
C LYS A 105 -3.04 6.31 -4.53
N GLU A 106 -1.88 6.41 -3.89
CA GLU A 106 -0.60 5.94 -4.46
C GLU A 106 -0.61 4.42 -4.65
N LEU A 107 -0.99 3.67 -3.61
CA LEU A 107 -1.09 2.21 -3.65
C LEU A 107 -2.12 1.72 -4.68
N PHE A 108 -3.30 2.36 -4.73
CA PHE A 108 -4.32 2.08 -5.74
C PHE A 108 -3.79 2.27 -7.16
N SER A 109 -3.02 3.34 -7.40
CA SER A 109 -2.44 3.62 -8.71
C SER A 109 -1.42 2.53 -9.12
N ASN A 110 -0.65 2.00 -8.17
CA ASN A 110 0.26 0.88 -8.41
C ASN A 110 -0.49 -0.40 -8.80
N TYR A 111 -1.53 -0.76 -8.03
CA TYR A 111 -2.38 -1.91 -8.36
C TYR A 111 -3.06 -1.76 -9.73
N LEU A 112 -3.51 -0.55 -10.07
CA LEU A 112 -4.10 -0.27 -11.37
C LEU A 112 -3.10 -0.51 -12.51
N ALA A 113 -1.87 -0.01 -12.36
CA ALA A 113 -0.83 -0.19 -13.35
C ALA A 113 -0.44 -1.68 -13.52
N ASP A 114 -0.22 -2.39 -12.42
CA ASP A 114 0.23 -3.79 -12.47
C ASP A 114 -0.89 -4.75 -12.85
N GLY A 115 -2.10 -4.50 -12.37
CA GLY A 115 -3.27 -5.27 -12.76
C GLY A 115 -3.61 -5.11 -14.24
N LYS A 116 -3.33 -3.95 -14.86
CA LYS A 116 -3.42 -3.79 -16.31
C LYS A 116 -2.38 -4.64 -17.05
N LYS A 117 -1.12 -4.62 -16.61
CA LYS A 117 -0.07 -5.49 -17.19
C LYS A 117 -0.44 -6.97 -17.06
N ASN A 118 -1.00 -7.37 -15.92
CA ASN A 118 -1.42 -8.74 -15.69
C ASN A 118 -2.61 -9.14 -16.58
N TRP A 119 -3.57 -8.24 -16.77
CA TRP A 119 -4.67 -8.42 -17.71
C TRP A 119 -4.17 -8.66 -19.15
N GLU A 120 -3.18 -7.89 -19.59
CA GLU A 120 -2.56 -8.08 -20.91
C GLU A 120 -1.90 -9.46 -21.03
N LYS A 121 -1.26 -9.94 -19.96
CA LYS A 121 -0.56 -11.24 -19.90
C LYS A 121 -1.51 -12.44 -19.88
N ASN A 122 -2.56 -12.42 -19.06
CA ASN A 122 -3.35 -13.64 -18.78
C ASN A 122 -4.87 -13.42 -18.66
N LYS A 123 -5.37 -12.23 -19.03
CA LYS A 123 -6.80 -11.88 -18.94
C LYS A 123 -7.37 -11.97 -17.52
N SER A 124 -6.53 -11.73 -16.51
CA SER A 124 -6.96 -11.56 -15.13
C SER A 124 -6.25 -10.36 -14.51
N HIS A 125 -7.01 -9.55 -13.76
CA HIS A 125 -6.43 -8.48 -12.95
C HIS A 125 -5.68 -8.99 -11.72
N PHE A 126 -6.01 -10.20 -11.25
CA PHE A 126 -5.53 -10.72 -9.97
C PHE A 126 -4.69 -11.99 -10.12
N LYS A 127 -5.19 -12.99 -10.87
CA LYS A 127 -4.61 -14.34 -10.91
C LYS A 127 -3.16 -14.29 -11.38
N GLY A 128 -2.27 -14.97 -10.64
CA GLY A 128 -0.85 -15.07 -10.96
C GLY A 128 -0.06 -13.76 -10.75
N SER A 129 -0.57 -12.86 -9.90
CA SER A 129 0.11 -11.63 -9.49
C SER A 129 0.14 -11.51 -7.96
N TYR A 130 1.03 -10.65 -7.45
CA TYR A 130 1.07 -10.34 -6.02
C TYR A 130 -0.24 -9.74 -5.50
N ILE A 131 -1.07 -9.17 -6.38
CA ILE A 131 -2.38 -8.61 -6.00
C ILE A 131 -3.28 -9.72 -5.44
N ALA A 132 -3.22 -10.93 -6.00
CA ALA A 132 -3.98 -12.06 -5.47
C ALA A 132 -3.43 -12.53 -4.11
N GLU A 133 -2.11 -12.49 -3.90
CA GLU A 133 -1.49 -12.81 -2.61
C GLU A 133 -1.88 -11.78 -1.54
N ASP A 134 -1.82 -10.49 -1.88
CA ASP A 134 -2.23 -9.38 -1.01
C ASP A 134 -3.72 -9.55 -0.63
N MET A 135 -4.61 -9.86 -1.59
CA MET A 135 -6.03 -10.13 -1.33
C MET A 135 -6.24 -11.30 -0.35
N VAL A 136 -5.46 -12.39 -0.45
CA VAL A 136 -5.56 -13.55 0.46
C VAL A 136 -5.10 -13.20 1.87
N ILE A 137 -4.08 -12.35 2.00
CA ILE A 137 -3.67 -11.85 3.33
C ILE A 137 -4.76 -10.96 3.92
N CYS A 138 -5.30 -10.06 3.10
CA CYS A 138 -6.28 -9.08 3.53
C CYS A 138 -7.65 -9.69 3.86
N SER A 139 -8.03 -10.83 3.25
CA SER A 139 -9.30 -11.49 3.57
C SER A 139 -9.38 -11.90 5.04
N LYS A 140 -8.25 -12.30 5.64
CA LYS A 140 -8.14 -12.67 7.05
C LYS A 140 -8.47 -11.53 8.02
N LEU A 141 -8.43 -10.28 7.57
CA LEU A 141 -8.81 -9.11 8.38
C LEU A 141 -10.32 -8.83 8.34
N THR A 142 -11.04 -9.53 7.47
CA THR A 142 -12.45 -9.29 7.14
C THR A 142 -13.30 -10.55 7.24
N GLU A 143 -12.68 -11.70 7.40
CA GLU A 143 -13.33 -12.95 7.78
C GLU A 143 -13.88 -12.76 9.20
N ASP A 144 -15.21 -12.82 9.34
CA ASP A 144 -15.90 -12.73 10.61
C ASP A 144 -15.33 -13.77 11.60
N ASN A 145 -15.07 -13.34 12.84
CA ASN A 145 -15.17 -14.23 13.99
C ASN A 145 -16.64 -14.43 14.35
#